data_AF-A0A959VNH5-F1
#
_entry.id   AF-A0A959VNH5-F1
#
_cell.length_a   1.000
_cell.length_b   1.000
_cell.length_c   1.000
_cell.angle_alpha   90.00
_cell.angle_beta   90.00
_cell.angle_gamma   90.00
#
_symmetry.space_group_name_H-M   'P 1'
#
loop_
_entity.id
_entity.type
_entity.pdbx_description
1 polymer ?
#
loop_
_entity_poly.entity_id
_entity_poly.type
_entity_poly.pdbx_seq_one_letter_code
_entity_poly.pdbx_strand_id
1 'polypeptide(L)'
;MALVLTGPWSNETQREEQIKLYVCWGTFQVPGAREHPCREAYRALEQAGFEPEVVKTHSFGALPMALQTPSRKHVAENTGSPWVPALETDDGEWISGSGEIVDWASSQTA
;
A
#
# COMPACT_ATOMS: atom_id res chain seq x y z
N MET A 1 -35.96 -31.62 -13.84
CA MET A 1 -34.93 -31.76 -12.79
C MET A 1 -33.63 -31.21 -13.37
N ALA A 2 -33.28 -29.97 -13.02
CA ALA A 2 -31.99 -29.38 -13.34
C ALA A 2 -31.17 -29.39 -12.05
N LEU A 3 -30.04 -30.09 -12.05
CA LEU A 3 -29.12 -30.15 -10.93
C LEU A 3 -28.25 -28.89 -10.99
N VAL A 4 -28.47 -27.95 -10.08
CA VAL A 4 -27.60 -26.78 -9.89
C VAL A 4 -26.36 -27.26 -9.13
N LEU A 5 -25.20 -27.20 -9.77
CA LEU A 5 -23.91 -27.53 -9.17
C LEU A 5 -23.37 -26.27 -8.47
N THR A 6 -23.65 -26.10 -7.17
CA THR A 6 -22.98 -25.09 -6.33
C THR A 6 -21.73 -25.71 -5.70
N GLY A 7 -20.56 -25.46 -6.32
CA GLY A 7 -19.23 -25.78 -5.79
C GLY A 7 -18.46 -24.52 -5.36
N PRO A 8 -17.45 -24.64 -4.48
CA PRO A 8 -17.09 -23.66 -3.44
C PRO A 8 -16.11 -22.56 -3.88
N TRP A 9 -16.22 -22.06 -5.10
CA TRP A 9 -15.35 -20.98 -5.56
C TRP A 9 -16.02 -19.64 -5.24
N SER A 10 -15.87 -19.23 -3.98
CA SER A 10 -16.31 -17.92 -3.47
C SER A 10 -15.58 -16.80 -4.21
N ASN A 11 -16.04 -16.45 -5.41
CA ASN A 11 -15.56 -15.31 -6.18
C ASN A 11 -16.15 -13.97 -5.65
N GLU A 12 -16.38 -13.92 -4.33
CA GLU A 12 -16.99 -12.80 -3.59
C GLU A 12 -16.00 -12.20 -2.57
N THR A 13 -15.03 -12.98 -2.07
CA THR A 13 -13.96 -12.48 -1.18
C THR A 13 -12.85 -11.70 -1.92
N GLN A 14 -12.78 -11.81 -3.25
CA GLN A 14 -11.61 -11.35 -4.02
C GLN A 14 -11.83 -10.00 -4.73
N ARG A 15 -12.87 -9.23 -4.35
CA ARG A 15 -13.18 -7.94 -4.97
C ARG A 15 -13.09 -6.69 -4.10
N GLU A 16 -13.06 -6.75 -2.76
CA GLU A 16 -13.54 -5.56 -2.00
C GLU A 16 -12.69 -5.05 -0.81
N GLU A 17 -11.38 -5.35 -0.73
CA GLU A 17 -10.45 -4.59 0.15
C GLU A 17 -9.08 -4.39 -0.54
N GLN A 18 -9.09 -3.76 -1.73
CA GLN A 18 -7.89 -3.61 -2.55
C GLN A 18 -7.11 -2.35 -2.14
N ILE A 19 -6.47 -2.38 -0.97
CA ILE A 19 -5.63 -1.27 -0.51
C ILE A 19 -4.36 -1.18 -1.38
N LYS A 20 -3.90 0.03 -1.69
CA LYS A 20 -2.69 0.26 -2.49
C LYS A 20 -1.59 0.87 -1.65
N LEU A 21 -0.44 0.21 -1.61
CA LEU A 21 0.76 0.72 -0.97
C LEU A 21 1.71 1.31 -2.01
N TYR A 22 1.83 2.62 -2.02
CA TYR A 22 2.78 3.36 -2.83
C TYR A 22 4.17 3.30 -2.20
N VAL A 23 5.15 2.77 -2.95
CA VAL A 23 6.53 2.57 -2.48
C VAL A 23 7.54 3.17 -3.45
N CYS A 24 8.79 3.37 -3.01
CA CYS A 24 9.84 3.94 -3.86
C CYS A 24 10.26 2.99 -4.99
N TRP A 25 11.13 2.01 -4.70
CA TRP A 25 11.67 1.04 -5.66
C TRP A 25 11.25 -0.41 -5.33
N GLY A 26 10.75 -0.64 -4.11
CA GLY A 26 10.25 -1.92 -3.64
C GLY A 26 10.21 -2.00 -2.12
N THR A 27 9.97 -3.21 -1.61
CA THR A 27 9.85 -3.56 -0.19
C THR A 27 11.00 -4.48 0.27
N PHE A 28 12.10 -4.50 -0.48
CA PHE A 28 13.25 -5.38 -0.20
C PHE A 28 14.16 -4.81 0.90
N GLN A 29 14.83 -5.70 1.62
CA GLN A 29 15.85 -5.35 2.61
C GLN A 29 17.23 -5.37 1.96
N VAL A 30 18.01 -4.33 2.20
CA VAL A 30 19.45 -4.33 1.88
C VAL A 30 20.19 -4.91 3.09
N PRO A 31 20.99 -5.99 2.95
CA PRO A 31 21.77 -6.54 4.06
C PRO A 31 22.67 -5.50 4.71
N GLY A 32 22.63 -5.41 6.05
CA GLY A 32 23.44 -4.45 6.82
C GLY A 32 22.91 -3.02 6.89
N ALA A 33 21.82 -2.69 6.20
CA ALA A 33 21.12 -1.41 6.35
C ALA A 33 19.97 -1.51 7.36
N ARG A 34 19.61 -0.39 7.99
CA ARG A 34 18.32 -0.28 8.72
C ARG A 34 17.18 -0.65 7.78
N GLU A 35 16.09 -1.19 8.34
CA GLU A 35 14.89 -1.46 7.57
C GLU A 35 14.35 -0.18 6.90
N HIS A 36 14.04 -0.30 5.61
CA HIS A 36 13.55 0.80 4.81
C HIS A 36 12.06 1.06 5.13
N PRO A 37 11.62 2.32 5.30
CA PRO A 37 10.23 2.66 5.67
C PRO A 37 9.15 1.99 4.80
N CYS A 38 9.38 1.87 3.48
CA CYS A 38 8.44 1.17 2.59
C CYS A 38 8.28 -0.33 2.91
N ARG A 39 9.34 -0.99 3.41
CA ARG A 39 9.27 -2.41 3.81
C ARG A 39 8.56 -2.57 5.13
N GLU A 40 8.83 -1.69 6.09
CA GLU A 40 8.17 -1.65 7.40
C GLU A 40 6.65 -1.52 7.23
N ALA A 41 6.19 -0.54 6.44
CA ALA A 41 4.77 -0.35 6.13
C ALA A 41 4.13 -1.60 5.48
N TYR A 42 4.80 -2.18 4.47
CA TYR A 42 4.31 -3.40 3.80
C TYR A 42 4.18 -4.57 4.77
N ARG A 43 5.17 -4.77 5.64
CA ARG A 43 5.17 -5.85 6.63
C ARG A 43 4.08 -5.66 7.69
N ALA A 44 3.77 -4.43 8.08
CA ALA A 44 2.68 -4.16 9.00
C ALA A 44 1.33 -4.54 8.38
N LEU A 45 1.12 -4.21 7.10
CA LEU A 45 -0.07 -4.58 6.36
C LEU A 45 -0.21 -6.10 6.21
N GLU A 46 0.87 -6.81 5.83
CA GLU A 46 0.86 -8.28 5.78
C GLU A 46 0.55 -8.91 7.14
N GLN A 47 1.10 -8.36 8.23
CA GLN A 47 0.85 -8.85 9.59
C GLN A 47 -0.60 -8.62 10.05
N ALA A 48 -1.23 -7.55 9.58
CA ALA A 48 -2.64 -7.26 9.81
C ALA A 48 -3.59 -8.07 8.90
N GLY A 49 -3.06 -8.92 8.01
CA GLY A 49 -3.85 -9.80 7.14
C GLY A 49 -4.23 -9.19 5.79
N PHE A 50 -3.71 -8.01 5.45
CA PHE A 50 -3.96 -7.39 4.15
C PHE A 50 -2.96 -7.85 3.08
N GLU A 51 -3.43 -7.93 1.83
CA GLU A 51 -2.61 -8.16 0.65
C GLU A 51 -2.57 -6.88 -0.22
N PRO A 52 -1.77 -5.86 0.15
CA PRO A 52 -1.79 -4.58 -0.54
C PRO A 52 -1.24 -4.69 -1.97
N GLU A 53 -1.86 -3.98 -2.92
CA GLU A 53 -1.28 -3.74 -4.23
C GLU A 53 -0.06 -2.82 -4.09
N VAL A 54 1.13 -3.33 -4.41
CA VAL A 54 2.38 -2.55 -4.29
C VAL A 54 2.62 -1.72 -5.54
N VAL A 55 2.36 -0.41 -5.46
CA VAL A 55 2.56 0.54 -6.55
C VAL A 55 3.93 1.20 -6.43
N LYS A 56 4.83 0.90 -7.36
CA LYS A 56 6.18 1.50 -7.39
C LYS A 56 6.14 2.88 -8.03
N THR A 57 6.36 3.92 -7.24
CA THR A 57 6.35 5.30 -7.73
C THR A 57 7.64 5.68 -8.44
N HIS A 58 8.73 4.96 -8.16
CA HIS A 58 10.09 5.30 -8.58
C HIS A 58 10.46 6.74 -8.12
N SER A 59 11.63 7.24 -8.52
CA SER A 59 12.12 8.60 -8.18
C SER A 59 12.47 8.82 -6.69
N PHE A 60 13.10 9.96 -6.42
CA PHE A 60 13.47 10.43 -5.08
C PHE A 60 12.53 11.56 -4.63
N GLY A 61 12.01 11.47 -3.40
CA GLY A 61 10.98 12.38 -2.87
C GLY A 61 11.41 13.85 -2.82
N ALA A 62 12.71 14.14 -2.71
CA ALA A 62 13.23 15.50 -2.65
C ALA A 62 13.35 16.20 -4.02
N LEU A 63 13.06 15.52 -5.13
CA LEU A 63 13.07 16.17 -6.44
C LEU A 63 11.92 17.20 -6.54
N PRO A 64 12.14 18.35 -7.23
CA PRO A 64 11.08 19.32 -7.49
C PRO A 64 9.87 18.67 -8.15
N MET A 65 8.65 19.09 -7.77
CA MET A 65 7.41 18.46 -8.25
C MET A 65 7.29 18.40 -9.78
N ALA A 66 7.85 19.38 -10.50
CA ALA A 66 7.89 19.38 -11.96
C ALA A 66 8.62 18.15 -12.54
N LEU A 67 9.63 17.63 -11.85
CA LEU A 67 10.46 16.48 -12.24
C LEU A 67 9.99 15.16 -11.62
N GLN A 68 8.96 15.19 -10.77
CA GLN A 68 8.43 13.98 -10.13
C GLN A 68 7.68 13.10 -11.13
N THR A 69 7.67 11.80 -10.84
CA THR A 69 6.90 10.82 -11.61
C THR A 69 5.39 11.06 -11.44
N PRO A 70 4.56 10.63 -12.41
CA PRO A 70 3.11 10.74 -12.28
C PRO A 70 2.58 10.12 -10.98
N SER A 71 3.12 8.98 -10.55
CA SER A 71 2.72 8.34 -9.29
C SER A 71 3.09 9.15 -8.05
N ARG A 72 4.27 9.80 -8.02
CA ARG A 72 4.65 10.71 -6.92
C ARG A 72 3.78 11.96 -6.87
N LYS A 73 3.35 12.46 -8.05
CA LYS A 73 2.38 13.56 -8.15
C LYS A 73 1.02 13.14 -7.61
N HIS A 74 0.56 11.93 -7.96
CA HIS A 74 -0.68 11.37 -7.42
C HIS A 74 -0.65 11.23 -5.89
N VAL A 75 0.46 10.73 -5.32
CA VAL A 75 0.63 10.68 -3.86
C VAL A 75 0.60 12.10 -3.26
N ALA A 76 1.25 13.07 -3.90
CA ALA A 76 1.28 14.44 -3.41
C ALA A 76 -0.08 15.16 -3.49
N GLU A 77 -0.89 14.88 -4.52
CA GLU A 77 -2.24 15.41 -4.67
C GLU A 77 -3.16 14.95 -3.54
N ASN A 78 -2.97 13.71 -3.05
CA ASN A 78 -3.84 13.13 -2.02
C ASN A 78 -3.29 13.30 -0.58
N THR A 79 -1.96 13.38 -0.39
CA THR A 79 -1.33 13.46 0.95
C THR A 79 -0.69 14.82 1.26
N GLY A 80 -0.62 15.73 0.27
CA GLY A 80 0.12 16.98 0.38
C GLY A 80 1.65 16.83 0.27
N SER A 81 2.16 15.61 0.05
CA SER A 81 3.58 15.29 0.07
C SER A 81 3.95 14.26 -1.00
N PRO A 82 5.04 14.42 -1.77
CA PRO A 82 5.49 13.38 -2.69
C PRO A 82 6.19 12.21 -1.98
N TRP A 83 6.35 12.25 -0.66
CA TRP A 83 7.06 11.21 0.08
C TRP A 83 6.25 9.91 0.15
N VAL A 84 6.99 8.80 0.21
CA VAL A 84 6.44 7.44 0.32
C VAL A 84 7.17 6.74 1.47
N PRO A 85 6.57 5.76 2.16
CA PRO A 85 5.32 5.07 1.81
C PRO A 85 4.06 5.92 1.99
N ALA A 86 3.05 5.64 1.16
CA ALA A 86 1.69 6.14 1.31
C ALA A 86 0.70 5.00 1.02
N LEU A 87 -0.38 4.93 1.78
CA LEU A 87 -1.44 3.94 1.65
C LEU A 87 -2.71 4.63 1.17
N GLU A 88 -3.34 4.05 0.15
CA GLU A 88 -4.71 4.36 -0.27
C GLU A 88 -5.58 3.17 0.16
N THR A 89 -6.55 3.41 1.02
CA THR A 89 -7.54 2.40 1.41
C THR A 89 -8.61 2.26 0.34
N ASP A 90 -9.38 1.18 0.40
CA ASP A 90 -10.51 0.92 -0.49
C ASP A 90 -11.64 1.96 -0.34
N ASP A 91 -11.82 2.51 0.88
CA ASP A 91 -12.73 3.63 1.15
C ASP A 91 -12.21 5.00 0.63
N GLY A 92 -11.00 5.05 0.07
CA GLY A 92 -10.37 6.26 -0.46
C GLY A 92 -9.66 7.12 0.60
N GLU A 93 -9.43 6.58 1.81
CA GLU A 93 -8.60 7.23 2.82
C GLU A 93 -7.12 7.16 2.40
N TRP A 94 -6.37 8.22 2.73
CA TRP A 94 -4.94 8.29 2.46
C TRP A 94 -4.13 8.44 3.75
N ILE A 95 -3.22 7.50 3.99
CA ILE A 95 -2.29 7.52 5.12
C ILE A 95 -0.86 7.68 4.59
N SER A 96 -0.12 8.65 5.10
CA SER A 96 1.24 8.96 4.64
C SER A 96 2.24 8.73 5.77
N GLY A 97 3.38 8.10 5.46
CA GLY A 97 4.42 7.78 6.45
C GLY A 97 4.35 6.33 6.92
N SER A 98 5.51 5.73 7.22
CA SER A 98 5.55 4.31 7.62
C SER A 98 4.98 4.08 9.01
N GLY A 99 5.21 5.00 9.96
CA GLY A 99 4.70 4.86 11.32
C GLY A 99 3.17 4.92 11.37
N GLU A 100 2.60 5.85 10.63
CA GLU A 100 1.16 6.09 10.52
C GLU A 100 0.47 4.90 9.86
N ILE A 101 1.09 4.29 8.83
CA ILE A 101 0.59 3.06 8.22
C ILE A 101 0.71 1.87 9.19
N VAL A 102 1.78 1.78 9.99
CA VAL A 102 1.93 0.74 11.01
C VAL A 102 0.85 0.86 12.09
N ASP A 103 0.61 2.07 12.58
CA ASP A 103 -0.41 2.35 13.59
C ASP A 103 -1.81 2.04 13.05
N TRP A 104 -2.10 2.47 11.82
CA TRP A 104 -3.34 2.14 11.14
C TRP A 104 -3.52 0.63 11.01
N ALA A 105 -2.53 -0.09 10.46
CA ALA A 105 -2.60 -1.54 10.29
C ALA A 105 -2.83 -2.28 11.61
N SER A 106 -2.17 -1.82 12.68
CA SER A 106 -2.33 -2.38 14.03
C SER A 106 -3.75 -2.15 14.59
N SER A 107 -4.40 -1.04 14.22
CA SER A 107 -5.77 -0.74 14.65
C SER A 107 -6.85 -1.56 13.92
N GLN A 108 -6.51 -2.08 12.73
CA GLN A 108 -7.41 -2.92 11.92
C GLN A 108 -7.42 -4.39 12.38
N THR A 109 -6.43 -4.80 13.20
CA THR A 109 -6.32 -6.19 13.69
C THR A 109 -7.15 -6.34 14.97
N ALA A 110 -8.25 -7.09 14.90
CA ALA A 110 -9.11 -7.45 16.05
C ALA A 110 -8.82 -8.86 16.59
#